data_AF-A0A2V2YXE4-F1
#
_entry.id   AF-A0A2V2YXE4-F1
#
_cell.length_a   1.000
_cell.length_b   1.000
_cell.length_c   1.000
_cell.angle_alpha   90.00
_cell.angle_beta   90.00
_cell.angle_gamma   90.00
#
_symmetry.space_group_name_H-M   'P 1'
#
loop_
_entity.id
_entity.type
_entity.pdbx_description
1 polymer ?
#
loop_
_entity_poly.entity_id
_entity_poly.type
_entity_poly.pdbx_seq_one_letter_code
_entity_poly.pdbx_strand_id
1 'polypeptide(L)' 'MIEWIKYESRLPESHVLHLVSGGLWIGFGMHQIDTNDRVYRWFGVDGEPITDVTHFAIINYPGK' A
#
# COMPACT_ATOMS: atom_id res chain seq x y z
N MET A 1 5.23 -17.31 -4.98
CA MET A 1 5.95 -16.75 -3.80
C MET A 1 5.65 -15.27 -3.79
N ILE A 2 5.23 -14.71 -2.65
CA ILE A 2 4.96 -13.26 -2.52
C ILE A 2 6.27 -12.59 -2.15
N GLU A 3 6.71 -11.62 -2.94
CA GLU A 3 7.89 -10.81 -2.64
C GLU A 3 7.47 -9.54 -1.89
N TRP A 4 8.03 -9.33 -0.70
CA TRP A 4 7.76 -8.16 0.14
C TRP A 4 8.83 -7.11 -0.08
N ILE A 5 8.41 -5.91 -0.46
CA ILE A 5 9.24 -4.74 -0.68
C ILE A 5 9.12 -3.85 0.57
N LYS A 6 10.26 -3.47 1.13
CA LYS A 6 10.30 -2.53 2.26
C LYS A 6 9.72 -1.18 1.83
N TYR A 7 8.80 -0.65 2.62
CA TYR A 7 8.19 0.63 2.35
C TYR A 7 9.18 1.77 2.61
N GLU A 8 9.22 2.70 1.66
CA GLU A 8 9.88 3.99 1.77
C GLU A 8 8.90 5.02 1.26
N SER A 9 8.72 6.17 1.90
CA SER A 9 7.67 7.15 1.52
C SER A 9 7.69 7.59 0.05
N ARG A 10 8.83 7.48 -0.62
CA ARG A 10 9.02 7.77 -2.05
C ARG A 10 8.52 6.66 -3.01
N LEU A 11 8.13 5.50 -2.48
CA LEU A 11 7.74 4.32 -3.25
C LEU A 11 6.58 3.57 -2.57
N PRO A 12 5.65 3.00 -3.33
CA PRO A 12 5.43 3.15 -4.77
C PRO A 12 4.73 4.49 -5.09
N GLU A 13 4.44 4.83 -6.34
CA GLU A 13 3.38 5.79 -6.66
C GLU A 13 2.33 5.01 -7.46
N SER A 14 1.26 4.52 -6.82
CA SER A 14 0.40 3.52 -7.46
C SER A 14 -1.03 3.46 -6.92
N HIS A 15 -1.99 3.80 -7.78
CA HIS A 15 -3.42 3.72 -7.50
C HIS A 15 -3.99 2.30 -7.73
N VAL A 16 -3.20 1.28 -7.38
CA VAL A 16 -3.57 -0.14 -7.47
C VAL A 16 -3.48 -0.76 -6.07
N LEU A 17 -4.33 -1.75 -5.82
CA LEU A 17 -4.30 -2.50 -4.57
C LEU A 17 -3.03 -3.36 -4.47
N HIS A 18 -2.38 -3.25 -3.31
CA HIS A 18 -1.25 -4.06 -2.88
C HIS A 18 -1.63 -4.77 -1.59
N LEU A 19 -0.88 -5.83 -1.27
CA LEU A 19 -0.81 -6.27 0.12
C LEU A 19 0.13 -5.34 0.86
N VAL A 20 -0.26 -4.89 2.05
CA VAL A 20 0.55 -4.06 2.95
C VAL A 20 0.68 -4.76 4.30
N SER A 21 1.80 -4.52 4.98
CA SER A 21 2.09 -5.11 6.28
C SER A 21 2.72 -4.10 7.23
N GLY A 22 2.21 -4.06 8.46
CA GLY A 22 2.83 -3.36 9.60
C GLY A 22 3.68 -4.27 10.50
N GLY A 23 4.06 -5.46 10.01
CA GLY A 23 4.86 -6.44 10.74
C GLY A 23 4.07 -7.38 11.65
N LEU A 24 2.94 -6.92 12.22
CA LEU A 24 2.03 -7.75 13.03
C LEU A 24 0.71 -8.08 12.33
N TRP A 25 0.44 -7.45 11.19
CA TRP A 25 -0.80 -7.59 10.45
C TRP A 25 -0.52 -7.49 8.94
N ILE A 26 -1.43 -8.04 8.14
CA ILE A 26 -1.40 -7.96 6.68
C ILE A 26 -2.80 -7.55 6.22
N GLY A 27 -2.88 -6.60 5.30
CA GLY A 27 -4.13 -6.10 4.74
C GLY A 27 -3.99 -5.64 3.30
N PHE A 28 -5.09 -5.21 2.70
CA PHE A 28 -5.07 -4.58 1.38
C PHE A 28 -4.98 -3.07 1.53
N GLY A 29 -4.10 -2.45 0.76
CA GLY A 29 -3.93 -1.01 0.73
C GLY A 29 -3.62 -0.50 -0.68
N MET A 30 -3.99 0.74 -0.94
CA MET A 30 -3.69 1.45 -2.18
C MET A 30 -2.84 2.68 -1.88
N HIS A 31 -1.78 2.90 -2.65
CA HIS A 31 -0.86 4.03 -2.43
C HIS A 31 -1.23 5.21 -3.32
N GLN A 32 -1.99 6.15 -2.77
CA GLN A 32 -2.57 7.25 -3.52
C GLN A 32 -2.20 8.59 -2.93
N ILE A 33 -2.38 9.64 -3.73
CA ILE A 33 -2.10 11.01 -3.30
C ILE A 33 -3.16 11.44 -2.29
N ASP A 34 -2.71 11.84 -1.09
CA ASP A 34 -3.56 12.49 -0.11
C ASP A 34 -3.93 13.87 -0.65
N THR A 35 -5.23 14.15 -0.72
CA THR A 35 -5.74 15.38 -1.31
C THR A 35 -5.42 16.64 -0.50
N ASN A 36 -5.08 16.47 0.79
CA ASN A 36 -4.82 17.59 1.69
C ASN A 36 -3.42 18.17 1.51
N ASP A 37 -2.40 17.31 1.43
CA ASP A 37 -0.99 17.72 1.39
C ASP A 37 -0.26 17.33 0.10
N ARG A 38 -0.95 16.65 -0.83
CA ARG A 38 -0.40 16.19 -2.13
C ARG A 38 0.77 15.21 -1.97
N VAL A 39 0.82 14.47 -0.86
CA VAL A 39 1.82 13.43 -0.61
C VAL A 39 1.21 12.05 -0.82
N TYR A 40 1.96 11.11 -1.37
CA TYR A 40 1.51 9.73 -1.48
C TYR A 40 1.47 9.05 -0.11
N ARG A 41 0.35 8.38 0.19
CA ARG A 41 0.12 7.62 1.42
C ARG A 41 -0.66 6.35 1.15
N TRP A 42 -0.61 5.41 2.09
CA TRP A 42 -1.40 4.18 2.02
C TRP A 42 -2.79 4.41 2.59
N PHE A 43 -3.78 3.90 1.88
CA PHE A 43 -5.18 3.91 2.31
C PHE A 43 -5.76 2.50 2.20
N GLY A 44 -6.60 2.14 3.15
CA GLY A 44 -7.38 0.92 3.12
C GLY A 44 -8.42 0.93 2.01
N VAL A 45 -9.05 -0.21 1.77
CA VAL A 45 -10.15 -0.36 0.82
C VAL A 45 -11.39 0.47 1.20
N ASP A 46 -11.50 0.82 2.47
CA ASP A 46 -12.52 1.70 3.05
C ASP A 46 -12.17 3.20 2.91
N GLY A 47 -10.97 3.52 2.43
CA GLY A 47 -10.49 4.89 2.26
C GLY A 47 -9.83 5.49 3.51
N GLU A 48 -9.70 4.72 4.59
CA GLU A 48 -9.03 5.19 5.81
C GLU A 48 -7.50 5.12 5.66
N PRO A 49 -6.74 6.10 6.18
CA PRO A 49 -5.29 6.11 6.07
C PRO A 49 -4.66 4.99 6.92
N ILE A 50 -3.66 4.32 6.35
CA ILE A 50 -2.85 3.29 7.01
C ILE A 50 -1.48 3.90 7.32
N THR A 51 -1.13 3.99 8.60
CA THR A 51 0.02 4.80 9.05
C THR A 51 1.26 3.99 9.41
N ASP A 52 1.12 2.69 9.65
CA ASP A 52 2.15 1.80 10.17
C ASP A 52 2.66 0.80 9.13
N VAL A 53 2.52 1.12 7.84
CA VAL A 53 3.03 0.28 6.75
C VAL A 53 4.55 0.19 6.82
N THR A 54 5.07 -1.03 6.88
CA THR A 54 6.51 -1.33 6.83
C THR A 54 6.93 -1.97 5.51
N HIS A 55 6.02 -2.73 4.88
CA HIS A 55 6.27 -3.44 3.64
C HIS A 55 5.00 -3.49 2.80
N PHE A 56 5.17 -3.64 1.49
CA PHE A 56 4.09 -3.94 0.58
C PHE A 56 4.51 -5.04 -0.41
N ALA A 57 3.54 -5.70 -1.02
CA ALA A 57 3.77 -6.68 -2.06
C ALA A 57 2.83 -6.42 -3.25
N ILE A 58 3.41 -6.45 -4.45
CA ILE A 58 2.65 -6.37 -5.69
C ILE A 58 1.94 -7.71 -5.88
N ILE A 59 0.63 -7.66 -5.97
CA ILE A 59 -0.20 -8.82 -6.25
C ILE A 59 -0.61 -8.78 -7.71
N ASN A 60 -0.07 -9.72 -8.51
CA ASN A 60 -0.64 -10.00 -9.81
C ASN A 60 -1.98 -10.71 -9.56
N TYR A 61 -3.09 -9.98 -9.63
CA TYR A 61 -4.41 -10.61 -9.61
C TYR A 61 -4.50 -11.58 -10.80
N PRO A 62 -4.61 -12.90 -10.58
CA PRO A 62 -4.81 -13.84 -11.68
C PRO A 62 -6.23 -13.60 -12.21
N GLY A 63 -6.37 -12.84 -13.31
CA GLY A 63 -7.68 -12.49 -13.84
C GLY A 63 -7.80 -11.25 -14.74
N LYS A 64 -6.68 -10.65 -15.18
CA LYS A 64 -6.64 -9.90 -16.44
C LYS A 64 -5.59 -10.52 -17.34
#